data_AF-U2YPS8-F1
#
_entry.id   AF-U2YPS8-F1
#
_cell.length_a   1.000
_cell.length_b   1.000
_cell.length_c   1.000
_cell.angle_alpha   90.00
_cell.angle_beta   90.00
_cell.angle_gamma   90.00
#
_symmetry.space_group_name_H-M   'P 1'
#
loop_
_entity.id
_entity.type
_entity.pdbx_description
1 polymer ?
#
loop_
_entity_poly.entity_id
_entity_poly.type
_entity_poly.pdbx_seq_one_letter_code
_entity_poly.pdbx_strand_id
1 'polypeptide(L)'
;MDDRSSNGKWAPGKTAWEIEQERHQDPEWLAMRAEQEQRRQELETASRAQQELLVADIRRAGYPVEYSVYELVHTADSYPDVIPVLVKHLSLPYSDRIKEGIARALTVVEARGVAGPAIIEALRMAEGDRFYRWALANALTKVATRNEKNAIEELFEIEADDDVRERLKRALKTAAKA
;
A
#
# COMPACT_ATOMS: atom_id res chain seq x y z
N MET A 1 -49.36 -42.84 -9.04
CA MET A 1 -50.39 -41.79 -8.94
C MET A 1 -49.76 -40.65 -8.18
N ASP A 2 -49.68 -39.50 -8.82
CA ASP A 2 -49.20 -38.22 -8.29
C ASP A 2 -49.85 -37.88 -6.95
N ASP A 3 -49.10 -37.21 -6.06
CA ASP A 3 -49.42 -35.80 -5.76
C ASP A 3 -48.15 -35.06 -5.29
N ARG A 4 -48.00 -33.84 -5.78
CA ARG A 4 -46.85 -32.95 -5.60
C ARG A 4 -47.13 -32.00 -4.43
N SER A 5 -46.05 -31.32 -4.01
CA SER A 5 -46.07 -29.97 -3.46
C SER A 5 -46.30 -29.81 -1.95
N SER A 6 -45.19 -29.83 -1.21
CA SER A 6 -45.03 -28.99 -0.01
C SER A 6 -43.90 -27.99 -0.27
N ASN A 7 -44.36 -26.81 -0.66
CA ASN A 7 -43.63 -25.61 -1.06
C ASN A 7 -42.92 -24.98 0.15
N GLY A 8 -41.63 -25.29 0.34
CA GLY A 8 -40.77 -24.59 1.30
C GLY A 8 -40.37 -23.23 0.77
N LYS A 9 -41.25 -22.23 0.94
CA LYS A 9 -40.97 -20.82 0.60
C LYS A 9 -39.80 -20.31 1.44
N TRP A 10 -38.63 -20.13 0.82
CA TRP A 10 -37.63 -19.22 1.34
C TRP A 10 -38.22 -17.80 1.28
N ALA A 11 -38.41 -17.16 2.43
CA ALA A 11 -38.76 -15.75 2.44
C ALA A 11 -37.59 -14.96 1.83
N PRO A 12 -37.82 -14.08 0.83
CA PRO A 12 -36.73 -13.27 0.30
C PRO A 12 -36.28 -12.28 1.38
N GLY A 13 -35.02 -12.37 1.79
CA GLY A 13 -34.36 -11.29 2.53
C GLY A 13 -34.26 -10.03 1.65
N LYS A 14 -34.08 -8.87 2.27
CA LYS A 14 -33.93 -7.60 1.56
C LYS A 14 -32.81 -7.68 0.52
N THR A 15 -33.06 -7.14 -0.66
CA THR A 15 -32.07 -7.00 -1.72
C THR A 15 -31.00 -5.97 -1.33
N ALA A 16 -29.82 -6.04 -1.96
CA ALA A 16 -28.75 -5.05 -1.74
C ALA A 16 -29.23 -3.61 -2.02
N TRP A 17 -30.13 -3.45 -3.00
CA TRP A 17 -30.75 -2.17 -3.34
C TRP A 17 -31.73 -1.67 -2.27
N GLU A 18 -32.57 -2.55 -1.70
CA GLU A 18 -33.47 -2.18 -0.58
C GLU A 18 -32.69 -1.82 0.69
N ILE A 19 -31.59 -2.53 0.97
CA ILE A 19 -30.68 -2.22 2.09
C ILE A 19 -29.99 -0.86 1.86
N GLU A 20 -29.62 -0.54 0.62
CA GLU A 20 -29.00 0.72 0.25
C GLU A 20 -30.00 1.89 0.37
N GLN A 21 -31.24 1.71 -0.06
CA GLN A 21 -32.33 2.70 0.08
C GLN A 21 -32.64 3.02 1.54
N GLU A 22 -32.69 2.02 2.43
CA GLU A 22 -32.91 2.26 3.86
C GLU A 22 -31.75 3.01 4.53
N ARG A 23 -30.50 2.71 4.15
CA ARG A 23 -29.31 3.42 4.65
C ARG A 23 -29.31 4.90 4.27
N HIS A 24 -29.83 5.23 3.10
CA HIS A 24 -29.93 6.62 2.64
C HIS A 24 -30.98 7.46 3.38
N GLN A 25 -31.87 6.82 4.16
CA GLN A 25 -32.87 7.50 4.99
C GLN A 25 -32.49 7.58 6.47
N ASP A 26 -31.38 6.94 6.87
CA ASP A 26 -30.87 6.95 8.25
C ASP A 26 -29.99 8.20 8.51
N PRO A 27 -30.43 9.12 9.40
CA PRO A 27 -29.66 10.31 9.75
C PRO A 27 -28.30 10.00 10.38
N GLU A 28 -28.17 8.90 11.14
CA GLU A 28 -26.89 8.51 11.75
C GLU A 28 -25.90 8.05 10.68
N TRP A 29 -26.36 7.29 9.68
CA TRP A 29 -25.54 6.87 8.55
C TRP A 29 -25.08 8.04 7.69
N LEU A 30 -25.97 9.01 7.44
CA LEU A 30 -25.63 10.24 6.71
C LEU A 30 -24.60 11.09 7.48
N ALA A 31 -24.78 11.26 8.79
CA ALA A 31 -23.83 11.98 9.64
C ALA A 31 -22.47 11.28 9.71
N MET A 32 -22.44 9.96 9.88
CA MET A 32 -21.22 9.16 9.85
C MET A 32 -20.48 9.29 8.51
N ARG A 33 -21.19 9.25 7.37
CA ARG A 33 -20.56 9.47 6.06
C ARG A 33 -20.01 10.88 5.89
N ALA A 34 -20.74 11.89 6.35
CA ALA A 34 -20.28 13.27 6.31
C ALA A 34 -19.00 13.46 7.15
N GLU A 35 -18.95 12.87 8.35
CA GLU A 35 -17.74 12.91 9.20
C GLU A 35 -16.56 12.18 8.55
N GLN A 36 -16.80 10.98 7.98
CA GLN A 36 -15.76 10.23 7.27
C GLN A 36 -15.23 10.99 6.05
N GLU A 37 -16.12 11.65 5.30
CA GLU A 37 -15.77 12.48 4.15
C GLU A 37 -14.93 13.68 4.57
N GLN A 38 -15.36 14.42 5.61
CA GLN A 38 -14.60 15.54 6.16
C GLN A 38 -13.21 15.10 6.62
N ARG A 39 -13.13 14.01 7.39
CA ARG A 39 -11.85 13.45 7.84
C ARG A 39 -10.97 13.05 6.66
N ARG A 40 -11.55 12.49 5.59
CA ARG A 40 -10.81 12.16 4.37
C ARG A 40 -10.24 13.41 3.71
N GLN A 41 -11.04 14.47 3.59
CA GLN A 41 -10.63 15.74 2.98
C GLN A 41 -9.53 16.45 3.78
N GLU A 42 -9.60 16.44 5.11
CA GLU A 42 -8.56 16.98 5.99
C GLU A 42 -7.24 16.24 5.83
N LEU A 43 -7.30 14.90 5.85
CA LEU A 43 -6.13 14.05 5.63
C LEU A 43 -5.53 14.23 4.23
N GLU A 44 -6.37 14.38 3.21
CA GLU A 44 -5.94 14.61 1.84
C GLU A 44 -5.25 15.96 1.68
N THR A 45 -5.81 17.01 2.29
CA THR A 45 -5.22 18.35 2.28
C THR A 45 -3.85 18.37 2.96
N ALA A 46 -3.75 17.76 4.15
CA ALA A 46 -2.47 17.64 4.86
C ALA A 46 -1.44 16.81 4.07
N SER A 47 -1.89 15.73 3.41
CA SER A 47 -1.02 14.88 2.59
C SER A 47 -0.52 15.60 1.34
N ARG A 48 -1.36 16.41 0.69
CA ARG A 48 -1.00 17.15 -0.53
C ARG A 48 0.19 18.08 -0.28
N ALA A 49 0.17 18.86 0.80
CA ALA A 49 1.26 19.76 1.16
C ALA A 49 2.60 19.02 1.37
N GLN A 50 2.56 17.82 1.95
CA GLN A 50 3.76 16.99 2.13
C GLN A 50 4.27 16.41 0.80
N GLN A 51 3.39 16.11 -0.15
CA GLN A 51 3.74 15.47 -1.42
C GLN A 51 4.20 16.44 -2.52
N GLU A 52 4.03 17.76 -2.36
CA GLU A 52 4.40 18.74 -3.39
C GLU A 52 5.85 18.58 -3.88
N LEU A 53 6.79 18.44 -2.95
CA LEU A 53 8.21 18.23 -3.30
C LEU A 53 8.43 16.90 -4.03
N LEU A 54 7.78 15.83 -3.57
CA LEU A 54 7.89 14.50 -4.18
C LEU A 54 7.34 14.50 -5.62
N VAL A 55 6.15 15.07 -5.82
CA VAL A 55 5.52 15.21 -7.13
C VAL A 55 6.38 16.03 -8.09
N ALA A 56 6.95 17.14 -7.61
CA ALA A 56 7.83 17.97 -8.41
C ALA A 56 9.12 17.23 -8.83
N ASP A 57 9.73 16.47 -7.91
CA ASP A 57 10.95 15.71 -8.19
C ASP A 57 10.67 14.52 -9.13
N ILE A 58 9.52 13.84 -8.99
CA ILE A 58 9.08 12.78 -9.94
C ILE A 58 8.88 13.35 -11.35
N ARG A 59 8.21 14.50 -11.47
CA ARG A 59 8.04 15.19 -12.76
C ARG A 59 9.36 15.59 -13.38
N ARG A 60 10.31 16.08 -12.58
CA ARG A 60 11.65 16.44 -13.05
C ARG A 60 12.44 15.22 -13.53
N ALA A 61 12.18 14.04 -12.97
CA ALA A 61 12.71 12.77 -13.44
C ALA A 61 12.00 12.22 -14.70
N GLY A 62 11.01 12.94 -15.24
CA GLY A 62 10.40 12.64 -16.53
C GLY A 62 9.08 11.88 -16.47
N TYR A 63 8.48 11.66 -15.29
CA TYR A 63 7.19 10.98 -15.18
C TYR A 63 6.05 11.94 -14.80
N PRO A 64 4.96 12.00 -15.59
CA PRO A 64 3.93 13.03 -15.45
C PRO A 64 2.86 12.67 -14.39
N VAL A 65 3.24 12.52 -13.12
CA VAL A 65 2.24 12.40 -12.03
C VAL A 65 1.48 13.71 -11.81
N GLU A 66 0.19 13.66 -11.49
CA GLU A 66 -0.65 14.86 -11.29
C GLU A 66 -0.66 15.34 -9.83
N TYR A 67 -0.83 14.44 -8.87
CA TYR A 67 -1.09 14.80 -7.47
C TYR A 67 -0.40 13.89 -6.45
N SER A 68 -0.06 12.65 -6.80
CA SER A 68 0.44 11.70 -5.80
C SER A 68 1.35 10.60 -6.34
N VAL A 69 2.25 10.13 -5.48
CA VAL A 69 3.06 8.91 -5.72
C VAL A 69 2.21 7.66 -5.96
N TYR A 70 0.96 7.63 -5.46
CA TYR A 70 0.04 6.52 -5.71
C TYR A 70 -0.35 6.34 -7.19
N GLU A 71 -0.14 7.34 -8.04
CA GLU A 71 -0.30 7.18 -9.49
C GLU A 71 0.71 6.17 -10.05
N LEU A 72 1.94 6.15 -9.53
CA LEU A 72 2.95 5.13 -9.87
C LEU A 72 2.55 3.74 -9.37
N VAL A 73 1.75 3.66 -8.32
CA VAL A 73 1.27 2.37 -7.76
C VAL A 73 0.16 1.77 -8.62
N HIS A 74 -0.61 2.61 -9.32
CA HIS A 74 -1.75 2.20 -10.12
C HIS A 74 -1.47 2.11 -11.62
N THR A 75 -0.29 2.54 -12.06
CA THR A 75 0.12 2.45 -13.46
C THR A 75 0.74 1.08 -13.79
N ALA A 76 0.62 0.69 -15.05
CA ALA A 76 1.38 -0.43 -15.63
C ALA A 76 2.64 0.06 -16.36
N ASP A 77 2.80 1.38 -16.54
CA ASP A 77 3.93 1.96 -17.26
C ASP A 77 5.23 1.83 -16.45
N SER A 78 6.34 1.61 -17.15
CA SER A 78 7.66 1.59 -16.53
C SER A 78 8.14 3.01 -16.18
N TYR A 79 8.79 3.17 -15.03
CA TYR A 79 9.35 4.45 -14.58
C TYR A 79 10.77 4.33 -13.99
N PRO A 80 11.74 3.73 -14.71
CA PRO A 80 13.07 3.46 -14.17
C PRO A 80 13.81 4.73 -13.69
N ASP A 81 13.66 5.85 -14.42
CA ASP A 81 14.33 7.12 -14.10
C ASP A 81 13.80 7.77 -12.80
N VAL A 82 12.62 7.35 -12.34
CA VAL A 82 11.99 7.85 -11.10
C VAL A 82 12.49 7.09 -9.87
N ILE A 83 13.04 5.88 -10.04
CA ILE A 83 13.45 5.02 -8.91
C ILE A 83 14.48 5.70 -8.00
N PRO A 84 15.55 6.33 -8.50
CA PRO A 84 16.49 7.04 -7.64
C PRO A 84 15.83 8.18 -6.83
N VAL A 85 14.82 8.83 -7.40
CA VAL A 85 14.02 9.85 -6.70
C VAL A 85 13.23 9.21 -5.55
N LEU A 86 12.51 8.12 -5.82
CA LEU A 86 11.74 7.42 -4.78
C LEU A 86 12.64 6.93 -3.64
N VAL A 87 13.81 6.38 -3.96
CA VAL A 87 14.81 5.94 -2.97
C VAL A 87 15.27 7.11 -2.10
N LYS A 88 15.60 8.26 -2.71
CA LYS A 88 15.96 9.49 -1.97
C LYS A 88 14.82 9.96 -1.07
N HIS A 89 13.58 9.93 -1.56
CA HIS A 89 12.43 10.43 -0.83
C HIS A 89 11.98 9.51 0.31
N LEU A 90 12.31 8.22 0.27
CA LEU A 90 11.98 7.27 1.33
C LEU A 90 12.60 7.65 2.69
N SER A 91 13.76 8.30 2.69
CA SER A 91 14.45 8.74 3.91
C SER A 91 14.00 10.11 4.45
N LEU A 92 13.13 10.82 3.72
CA LEU A 92 12.65 12.13 4.14
C LEU A 92 11.55 12.02 5.22
N PRO A 93 11.33 13.07 6.04
CA PRO A 93 10.38 13.05 7.15
C PRO A 93 8.91 13.18 6.71
N TYR A 94 8.47 12.28 5.83
CA TYR A 94 7.08 12.14 5.43
C TYR A 94 6.27 11.34 6.46
N SER A 95 4.95 11.50 6.41
CA SER A 95 4.01 10.60 7.10
C SER A 95 4.14 9.16 6.60
N ASP A 96 3.84 8.18 7.45
CA ASP A 96 3.93 6.76 7.11
C ASP A 96 3.09 6.40 5.88
N ARG A 97 1.95 7.06 5.68
CA ARG A 97 1.11 6.89 4.48
C ARG A 97 1.84 7.27 3.19
N ILE A 98 2.60 8.36 3.17
CA ILE A 98 3.36 8.76 1.98
C ILE A 98 4.53 7.79 1.77
N LYS A 99 5.22 7.41 2.85
CA LYS A 99 6.31 6.42 2.78
C LYS A 99 5.82 5.04 2.33
N GLU A 100 4.62 4.63 2.73
CA GLU A 100 3.93 3.45 2.21
C GLU A 100 3.73 3.56 0.70
N GLY A 101 3.20 4.69 0.21
CA GLY A 101 3.05 4.95 -1.21
C GLY A 101 4.38 4.85 -1.98
N ILE A 102 5.46 5.42 -1.44
CA ILE A 102 6.82 5.31 -1.99
C ILE A 102 7.29 3.85 -2.01
N ALA A 103 7.16 3.12 -0.91
CA ALA A 103 7.56 1.70 -0.80
C ALA A 103 6.80 0.82 -1.81
N ARG A 104 5.50 1.07 -2.00
CA ARG A 104 4.69 0.39 -3.01
C ARG A 104 5.13 0.73 -4.43
N ALA A 105 5.41 2.00 -4.73
CA ALA A 105 5.93 2.42 -6.03
C ALA A 105 7.31 1.81 -6.34
N LEU A 106 8.12 1.53 -5.30
CA LEU A 106 9.39 0.82 -5.42
C LEU A 106 9.24 -0.71 -5.61
N THR A 107 8.02 -1.26 -5.57
CA THR A 107 7.77 -2.72 -5.73
C THR A 107 7.76 -3.14 -7.21
N VAL A 108 8.79 -2.72 -7.96
CA VAL A 108 8.96 -2.98 -9.40
C VAL A 108 10.31 -3.63 -9.66
N VAL A 109 10.45 -4.35 -10.78
CA VAL A 109 11.68 -5.14 -11.04
C VAL A 109 12.88 -4.26 -11.37
N GLU A 110 12.63 -3.10 -11.94
CA GLU A 110 13.58 -2.05 -12.29
C GLU A 110 14.26 -1.46 -11.05
N ALA A 111 13.67 -1.62 -9.86
CA ALA A 111 14.24 -1.14 -8.61
C ALA A 111 15.23 -2.14 -7.97
N ARG A 112 15.38 -3.34 -8.56
CA ARG A 112 16.33 -4.36 -8.12
C ARG A 112 17.77 -3.86 -8.26
N GLY A 113 18.57 -4.10 -7.22
CA GLY A 113 19.97 -3.65 -7.16
C GLY A 113 20.14 -2.16 -6.84
N VAL A 114 19.04 -1.40 -6.70
CA VAL A 114 19.07 0.03 -6.37
C VAL A 114 18.36 0.30 -5.04
N ALA A 115 17.12 -0.16 -4.88
CA ALA A 115 16.28 0.23 -3.73
C ALA A 115 16.47 -0.61 -2.46
N GLY A 116 17.03 -1.82 -2.59
CA GLY A 116 17.15 -2.80 -1.50
C GLY A 116 17.74 -2.24 -0.19
N PRO A 117 18.93 -1.59 -0.22
CA PRO A 117 19.54 -1.03 0.97
C PRO A 117 18.67 0.02 1.68
N ALA A 118 18.06 0.92 0.90
CA ALA A 118 17.19 1.97 1.47
C ALA A 118 15.91 1.41 2.09
N ILE A 119 15.34 0.35 1.50
CA ILE A 119 14.15 -0.31 2.04
C ILE A 119 14.47 -1.05 3.36
N ILE A 120 15.62 -1.71 3.45
CA ILE A 120 16.08 -2.33 4.70
C ILE A 120 16.22 -1.28 5.80
N GLU A 121 16.88 -0.17 5.50
CA GLU A 121 17.10 0.89 6.49
C GLU A 121 15.77 1.51 6.94
N ALA A 122 14.87 1.79 5.99
CA ALA A 122 13.53 2.26 6.28
C ALA A 122 12.74 1.28 7.16
N LEU A 123 12.88 -0.04 6.94
CA LEU A 123 12.18 -1.06 7.72
C LEU A 123 12.74 -1.19 9.15
N ARG A 124 14.05 -0.98 9.34
CA ARG A 124 14.68 -0.89 10.67
C ARG A 124 14.19 0.32 11.46
N MET A 125 13.99 1.45 10.79
CA MET A 125 13.56 2.71 11.41
C MET A 125 12.04 2.84 11.58
N ALA A 126 11.24 2.04 10.89
CA ALA A 126 9.78 2.18 10.90
C ALA A 126 9.19 1.75 12.24
N GLU A 127 8.57 2.68 12.98
CA GLU A 127 7.85 2.41 14.21
C GLU A 127 6.34 2.40 13.98
N GLY A 128 5.61 1.46 14.59
CA GLY A 128 4.16 1.55 14.81
C GLY A 128 3.23 1.27 13.62
N ASP A 129 3.51 1.76 12.41
CA ASP A 129 2.59 1.58 11.28
C ASP A 129 2.79 0.24 10.55
N ARG A 130 1.84 -0.68 10.77
CA ARG A 130 1.80 -2.01 10.15
C ARG A 130 1.82 -1.94 8.62
N PHE A 131 1.05 -1.03 8.02
CA PHE A 131 0.86 -1.01 6.56
C PHE A 131 2.13 -0.54 5.85
N TYR A 132 2.78 0.47 6.38
CA TYR A 132 4.06 0.95 5.91
C TYR A 132 5.15 -0.11 6.04
N ARG A 133 5.29 -0.74 7.22
CA ARG A 133 6.24 -1.85 7.44
C ARG A 133 5.99 -3.01 6.47
N TRP A 134 4.73 -3.38 6.30
CA TRP A 134 4.33 -4.42 5.34
C TRP A 134 4.69 -4.04 3.90
N ALA A 135 4.45 -2.79 3.49
CA ALA A 135 4.78 -2.30 2.16
C ALA A 135 6.28 -2.37 1.87
N LEU A 136 7.12 -2.00 2.85
CA LEU A 136 8.58 -2.13 2.75
C LEU A 136 9.01 -3.59 2.59
N ALA A 137 8.52 -4.50 3.45
CA ALA A 137 8.82 -5.91 3.34
C ALA A 137 8.30 -6.52 2.03
N ASN A 138 7.15 -6.05 1.53
CA ASN A 138 6.60 -6.46 0.25
C ASN A 138 7.47 -5.99 -0.93
N ALA A 139 8.02 -4.78 -0.89
CA ALA A 139 8.95 -4.29 -1.91
C ALA A 139 10.19 -5.19 -2.05
N LEU A 140 10.74 -5.67 -0.93
CA LEU A 140 11.87 -6.61 -0.92
C LEU A 140 11.58 -7.93 -1.65
N THR A 141 10.31 -8.35 -1.75
CA THR A 141 9.93 -9.54 -2.55
C THR A 141 10.16 -9.36 -4.06
N LYS A 142 10.41 -8.14 -4.52
CA LYS A 142 10.75 -7.82 -5.91
C LYS A 142 12.20 -7.40 -6.08
N VAL A 143 12.69 -6.56 -5.17
CA VAL A 143 13.96 -5.84 -5.37
C VAL A 143 15.17 -6.47 -4.67
N ALA A 144 14.96 -7.38 -3.72
CA ALA A 144 16.07 -7.97 -2.96
C ALA A 144 17.02 -8.75 -3.87
N THR A 145 18.32 -8.60 -3.61
CA THR A 145 19.42 -9.35 -4.21
C THR A 145 20.13 -10.19 -3.15
N ARG A 146 21.15 -10.97 -3.55
CA ARG A 146 21.97 -11.73 -2.60
C ARG A 146 22.64 -10.85 -1.55
N ASN A 147 22.92 -9.58 -1.88
CA ASN A 147 23.59 -8.65 -0.96
C ASN A 147 22.72 -8.32 0.26
N GLU A 148 21.40 -8.31 0.09
CA GLU A 148 20.44 -7.99 1.15
C GLU A 148 20.10 -9.20 2.03
N LYS A 149 20.51 -10.42 1.65
CA LYS A 149 20.05 -11.66 2.29
C LYS A 149 20.22 -11.65 3.81
N ASN A 150 21.43 -11.37 4.31
CA ASN A 150 21.73 -11.42 5.74
C ASN A 150 20.92 -10.39 6.54
N ALA A 151 20.72 -9.19 5.99
CA ALA A 151 19.92 -8.16 6.63
C ALA A 151 18.42 -8.52 6.67
N ILE A 152 17.92 -9.21 5.63
CA ILE A 152 16.54 -9.73 5.63
C ILE A 152 16.40 -10.88 6.64
N GLU A 153 17.40 -11.75 6.79
CA GLU A 153 17.40 -12.82 7.81
C GLU A 153 17.34 -12.22 9.22
N GLU A 154 18.18 -11.23 9.51
CA GLU A 154 18.16 -10.50 10.78
C GLU A 154 16.78 -9.91 11.08
N LEU A 155 16.20 -9.19 10.11
CA LEU A 155 14.86 -8.60 10.26
C LEU A 155 13.78 -9.66 10.46
N PHE A 156 13.87 -10.80 9.75
CA PHE A 156 12.90 -11.89 9.86
C PHE A 156 12.88 -12.50 11.27
N GLU A 157 14.04 -12.67 11.90
CA GLU A 157 14.16 -13.27 13.24
C GLU A 157 13.56 -12.37 14.34
N ILE A 158 13.70 -11.04 14.20
CA ILE A 158 13.21 -10.08 15.20
C ILE A 158 11.80 -9.55 14.95
N GLU A 159 11.28 -9.69 13.72
CA GLU A 159 9.96 -9.19 13.35
C GLU A 159 8.86 -9.90 14.14
N ALA A 160 8.00 -9.17 14.84
CA ALA A 160 6.91 -9.73 15.63
C ALA A 160 5.59 -9.83 14.84
N ASP A 161 5.45 -9.05 13.77
CA ASP A 161 4.25 -9.03 12.94
C ASP A 161 4.26 -10.17 11.91
N ASP A 162 3.33 -11.11 12.01
CA ASP A 162 3.27 -12.28 11.12
C ASP A 162 3.11 -11.93 9.64
N ASP A 163 2.39 -10.86 9.30
CA ASP A 163 2.20 -10.45 7.91
C ASP A 163 3.49 -9.90 7.33
N VAL A 164 4.22 -9.09 8.10
CA VAL A 164 5.52 -8.54 7.71
C VAL A 164 6.56 -9.66 7.63
N ARG A 165 6.56 -10.57 8.62
CA ARG A 165 7.44 -11.74 8.68
C ARG A 165 7.25 -12.67 7.48
N GLU A 166 6.02 -12.92 7.05
CA GLU A 166 5.74 -13.71 5.83
C GLU A 166 6.27 -13.03 4.56
N ARG A 167 6.22 -11.69 4.48
CA ARG A 167 6.83 -10.95 3.35
C ARG A 167 8.35 -11.07 3.37
N LEU A 168 8.99 -10.94 4.53
CA LEU A 168 10.44 -11.15 4.68
C LEU A 168 10.86 -12.57 4.28
N LYS A 169 10.09 -13.58 4.68
CA LYS A 169 10.31 -14.97 4.23
C LYS A 169 10.26 -15.12 2.71
N ARG A 170 9.37 -14.41 2.03
CA ARG A 170 9.31 -14.39 0.55
C ARG A 170 10.48 -13.61 -0.06
N ALA A 171 10.89 -12.52 0.58
CA ALA A 171 12.05 -11.75 0.17
C ALA A 171 13.34 -12.59 0.25
N LEU A 172 13.51 -13.44 1.26
CA LEU A 172 14.63 -14.39 1.34
C LEU A 172 14.69 -15.35 0.14
N LYS A 173 13.53 -15.86 -0.30
CA LYS A 173 13.45 -16.70 -1.52
C LYS A 173 13.83 -15.92 -2.78
N THR A 174 13.56 -14.62 -2.80
CA THR A 174 13.90 -13.74 -3.91
C THR A 174 15.41 -13.47 -3.94
N ALA A 175 15.98 -13.08 -2.80
CA ALA A 175 17.40 -12.86 -2.61
C ALA A 175 18.25 -14.10 -2.97
N ALA A 176 17.77 -15.30 -2.66
CA ALA A 176 18.46 -16.55 -2.99
C ALA A 176 18.49 -16.88 -4.50
N LYS A 177 17.53 -16.37 -5.26
CA LYS A 177 17.40 -16.61 -6.72
C LYS A 177 18.05 -15.53 -7.57
N ALA A 178 18.19 -14.33 -7.01
CA ALA A 178 18.78 -13.17 -7.67
C ALA A 178 20.29 -13.35 -7.92
#